data_AF-N6UIT5-F1
#
_entry.id   AF-N6UIT5-F1
#
_cell.length_a   1.000
_cell.length_b   1.000
_cell.length_c   1.000
_cell.angle_alpha   90.00
_cell.angle_beta   90.00
_cell.angle_gamma   90.00
#
_symmetry.space_group_name_H-M   'P 1'
#
loop_
_entity.id
_entity.type
_entity.pdbx_description
1 polymer ?
#
loop_
_entity_poly.entity_id
_entity_poly.type
_entity_poly.pdbx_seq_one_letter_code
_entity_poly.pdbx_strand_id
1 'polypeptide(L)'
;MSPSVYSSTRILLSSANPDLRMLNKPEQIRKVKRVLFGPVDPKATQKFLENELKKISVTKSEKWNFDFKTESTLEPTGAFHWRAATPRKENVPVKRKVEEEFDISSQYCDLAEADLVRPRPIKSSPSSNEEHKNQQSRITGKK
;
A
#
# COMPACT_ATOMS: atom_id res chain seq x y z
N MET A 1 -35.63 -28.63 2.66
CA MET A 1 -35.22 -27.29 3.09
C MET A 1 -34.30 -27.44 4.29
N SER A 2 -33.03 -27.11 4.16
CA SER A 2 -32.01 -27.35 5.20
C SER A 2 -31.84 -26.11 6.08
N PRO A 3 -31.93 -26.20 7.41
CA PRO A 3 -31.57 -25.10 8.30
C PRO A 3 -30.04 -25.03 8.45
N SER A 4 -29.49 -23.84 8.22
CA SER A 4 -28.06 -23.54 8.37
C SER A 4 -27.61 -23.69 9.82
N VAL A 5 -26.69 -24.63 10.07
CA VAL A 5 -26.01 -24.85 11.36
C VAL A 5 -24.64 -24.18 11.28
N TYR A 6 -24.59 -22.86 11.46
CA TYR A 6 -23.34 -22.18 11.80
C TYR A 6 -23.62 -20.88 12.58
N SER A 7 -23.86 -21.04 13.87
CA SER A 7 -23.73 -19.95 14.84
C SER A 7 -22.24 -19.82 15.18
N SER A 8 -21.57 -18.83 14.58
CA SER A 8 -20.18 -18.53 14.93
C SER A 8 -20.17 -17.74 16.26
N THR A 9 -19.62 -18.39 17.27
CA THR A 9 -19.46 -17.93 18.65
C THR A 9 -18.71 -16.60 18.72
N ARG A 10 -19.39 -15.53 19.14
CA ARG A 10 -18.73 -14.32 19.60
C ARG A 10 -18.09 -14.60 20.96
N ILE A 11 -16.76 -14.60 21.01
CA ILE A 11 -16.01 -14.58 22.27
C ILE A 11 -16.31 -13.24 22.98
N LEU A 12 -17.10 -13.26 24.04
CA LEU A 12 -17.34 -12.11 24.91
C LEU A 12 -16.34 -12.13 26.07
N LEU A 13 -15.26 -11.36 25.96
CA LEU A 13 -14.49 -10.94 27.15
C LEU A 13 -15.24 -9.77 27.82
N SER A 14 -16.11 -10.09 28.78
CA SER A 14 -16.74 -9.09 29.64
C SER A 14 -15.89 -8.89 30.89
N SER A 15 -15.05 -7.85 30.89
CA SER A 15 -14.44 -7.35 32.12
C SER A 15 -15.50 -6.66 32.99
N ALA A 16 -15.58 -7.07 34.26
CA ALA A 16 -16.56 -6.64 35.26
C ALA A 16 -16.16 -5.35 36.01
N ASN A 17 -15.37 -4.47 35.39
CA ASN A 17 -15.03 -3.17 35.97
C ASN A 17 -15.91 -2.07 35.34
N PRO A 18 -16.82 -1.42 36.10
CA PRO A 18 -17.66 -0.33 35.57
C PRO A 18 -16.85 0.93 35.21
N ASP A 19 -15.71 1.17 35.86
CA ASP A 19 -14.92 2.40 35.69
C ASP A 19 -14.03 2.44 34.44
N LEU A 20 -13.66 1.28 33.88
CA LEU A 20 -12.86 1.25 32.64
C LEU A 20 -13.71 1.38 31.37
N ARG A 21 -15.05 1.34 31.46
CA ARG A 21 -15.95 1.49 30.31
C ARG A 21 -16.04 2.93 29.82
N MET A 22 -15.59 3.91 30.61
CA MET A 22 -15.68 5.33 30.28
C MET A 22 -14.39 5.93 29.70
N LEU A 23 -13.22 5.34 29.99
CA LEU A 23 -11.91 5.86 29.56
C LEU A 23 -11.39 5.28 28.23
N ASN A 24 -12.06 4.24 27.70
CA ASN A 24 -11.72 3.63 26.41
C ASN A 24 -12.88 3.73 25.41
N LYS A 25 -13.59 4.86 25.37
CA LYS A 25 -14.18 5.27 24.09
C LYS A 25 -13.04 5.94 23.34
N PRO A 26 -12.36 5.29 22.37
CA PRO A 26 -11.68 6.09 21.38
C PRO A 26 -12.74 7.06 20.87
N GLU A 27 -12.46 8.36 20.87
CA GLU A 27 -13.26 9.34 20.14
C GLU A 27 -13.68 8.64 18.86
N GLN A 28 -14.99 8.48 18.69
CA GLN A 28 -15.54 7.67 17.62
C GLN A 28 -15.19 8.44 16.35
N ILE A 29 -14.00 8.19 15.79
CA ILE A 29 -13.48 8.85 14.59
C ILE A 29 -14.59 8.61 13.58
N ARG A 30 -15.36 9.66 13.29
CA ARG A 30 -16.50 9.59 12.38
C ARG A 30 -15.91 9.21 11.03
N LYS A 31 -15.86 7.92 10.72
CA LYS A 31 -15.33 7.42 9.46
C LYS A 31 -16.21 8.01 8.35
N VAL A 32 -15.69 9.00 7.64
CA VAL A 32 -16.41 9.67 6.57
C VAL A 32 -16.37 8.78 5.35
N LYS A 33 -17.44 8.03 5.08
CA LYS A 33 -17.64 7.37 3.79
C LYS A 33 -18.00 8.46 2.77
N ARG A 34 -16.99 8.99 2.07
CA ARG A 34 -17.14 10.01 1.03
C ARG A 34 -16.68 9.47 -0.32
N VAL A 35 -17.48 9.75 -1.35
CA VAL A 35 -17.08 9.58 -2.74
C VAL A 35 -16.37 10.86 -3.16
N LEU A 36 -15.07 10.77 -3.45
CA LEU A 36 -14.22 11.95 -3.66
C LEU A 36 -14.39 12.59 -5.05
N PHE A 37 -14.64 11.77 -6.08
CA PHE A 37 -14.57 12.18 -7.48
C PHE A 37 -15.82 11.79 -8.27
N GLY A 38 -16.95 11.61 -7.57
CA GLY A 38 -18.21 11.20 -8.19
C GLY A 38 -18.32 9.69 -8.49
N PRO A 39 -19.44 9.29 -9.11
CA PRO A 39 -19.70 7.88 -9.45
C PRO A 39 -18.76 7.40 -10.56
N VAL A 40 -18.33 6.14 -10.45
CA VAL A 40 -17.43 5.48 -11.42
C VAL A 40 -18.26 4.57 -12.33
N ASP A 41 -17.94 4.52 -13.62
CA ASP A 41 -18.44 3.47 -14.53
C ASP A 41 -17.63 2.18 -14.32
N PRO A 42 -18.23 1.13 -13.73
CA PRO A 42 -17.52 -0.11 -13.45
C PRO A 42 -17.11 -0.85 -14.73
N LYS A 43 -17.88 -0.75 -15.82
CA LYS A 43 -17.61 -1.48 -17.07
C LYS A 43 -16.42 -0.87 -17.80
N ALA A 44 -16.40 0.45 -17.92
CA ALA A 44 -15.26 1.16 -18.52
C ALA A 44 -13.98 0.95 -17.69
N THR A 45 -14.08 0.99 -16.35
CA THR A 45 -12.93 0.78 -15.46
C THR A 45 -12.37 -0.62 -15.60
N GLN A 46 -13.22 -1.65 -15.62
CA GLN A 46 -12.76 -3.03 -15.82
C GLN A 46 -12.07 -3.20 -17.17
N LYS A 47 -12.66 -2.68 -18.25
CA LYS A 47 -12.06 -2.73 -19.59
C LYS A 47 -10.70 -2.03 -19.63
N PHE A 48 -10.58 -0.87 -18.97
CA PHE A 48 -9.31 -0.16 -18.85
C PHE A 48 -8.26 -1.00 -18.13
N LEU A 49 -8.59 -1.56 -16.96
CA LEU A 49 -7.69 -2.40 -16.19
C LEU A 49 -7.22 -3.62 -16.98
N GLU A 50 -8.14 -4.33 -17.65
CA GLU A 50 -7.79 -5.49 -18.47
C GLU A 50 -6.83 -5.13 -19.61
N ASN A 51 -7.05 -3.98 -20.25
CA ASN A 51 -6.18 -3.51 -21.33
C ASN A 51 -4.78 -3.16 -20.82
N GLU A 52 -4.67 -2.46 -19.69
CA GLU A 52 -3.38 -2.12 -19.10
C GLU A 52 -2.62 -3.37 -18.63
N LEU A 53 -3.32 -4.33 -18.01
CA LEU A 53 -2.71 -5.60 -17.61
C LEU A 53 -2.23 -6.40 -18.83
N LYS A 54 -3.00 -6.41 -19.93
CA LYS A 54 -2.58 -7.05 -21.19
C LYS A 54 -1.32 -6.40 -21.76
N LYS A 55 -1.26 -5.06 -21.82
CA LYS A 55 -0.07 -4.33 -22.27
C LYS A 55 1.16 -4.71 -21.45
N ILE A 56 1.04 -4.66 -20.12
CA ILE A 56 2.13 -5.03 -19.21
C ILE A 56 2.58 -6.47 -19.49
N SER A 57 1.64 -7.40 -19.64
CA SER A 57 1.97 -8.80 -19.91
C SER A 57 2.78 -8.96 -21.20
N VAL A 58 2.37 -8.32 -22.30
CA VAL A 58 3.06 -8.39 -23.59
C VAL A 58 4.46 -7.77 -23.49
N THR A 59 4.57 -6.55 -22.96
CA THR A 59 5.86 -5.86 -22.82
C THR A 59 6.84 -6.63 -21.95
N LYS A 60 6.36 -7.29 -20.89
CA LYS A 60 7.22 -8.13 -20.05
C LYS A 60 7.59 -9.41 -20.78
N SER A 61 6.66 -10.07 -21.46
CA SER A 61 6.95 -11.30 -22.19
C SER A 61 8.00 -11.09 -23.28
N GLU A 62 7.88 -9.99 -24.05
CA GLU A 62 8.86 -9.60 -25.06
C GLU A 62 10.22 -9.26 -24.44
N LYS A 63 10.24 -8.45 -23.37
CA LYS A 63 11.49 -8.05 -22.70
C LYS A 63 12.29 -9.26 -22.20
N TRP A 64 11.60 -10.28 -21.71
CA TRP A 64 12.23 -11.45 -21.09
C TRP A 64 12.29 -12.67 -22.02
N ASN A 65 11.76 -12.57 -23.24
CA ASN A 65 11.59 -13.68 -24.18
C ASN A 65 10.91 -14.90 -23.53
N PHE A 66 9.93 -14.66 -22.66
CA PHE A 66 9.28 -15.68 -21.85
C PHE A 66 7.79 -15.39 -21.74
N ASP A 67 6.95 -16.37 -22.07
CA ASP A 67 5.52 -16.26 -21.89
C ASP A 67 5.11 -16.74 -20.50
N PHE A 68 4.72 -15.78 -19.66
CA PHE A 68 4.27 -16.03 -18.30
C PHE A 68 2.95 -16.80 -18.21
N LYS A 69 2.15 -16.88 -19.28
CA LYS A 69 0.87 -17.62 -19.25
C LYS A 69 1.05 -19.10 -19.52
N THR A 70 1.90 -19.44 -20.49
CA THR A 70 2.20 -20.83 -20.86
C THR A 70 3.42 -21.37 -20.13
N GLU A 71 4.08 -20.54 -19.33
CA GLU A 71 5.32 -20.85 -18.61
C GLU A 71 6.41 -21.39 -19.55
N SER A 72 6.49 -20.84 -20.76
CA SER A 72 7.37 -21.32 -21.82
C SER A 72 8.17 -20.19 -22.45
N THR A 73 9.33 -20.53 -23.01
CA THR A 73 10.14 -19.57 -23.78
C THR A 73 9.47 -19.26 -25.11
N LEU A 74 9.37 -17.98 -25.47
CA LEU A 74 8.79 -17.58 -26.75
C LEU A 74 9.66 -18.04 -27.93
N GLU A 75 10.96 -17.76 -27.86
CA GLU A 75 11.92 -18.18 -28.87
C GLU A 75 13.08 -18.99 -28.27
N PRO A 76 13.44 -20.16 -28.83
CA PRO A 76 14.55 -20.98 -28.33
C PRO A 76 15.93 -20.33 -28.57
N THR A 77 16.03 -19.40 -29.52
CA THR A 77 17.27 -18.69 -29.91
C THR A 77 17.28 -17.23 -29.42
N GLY A 78 16.42 -16.87 -28.48
CA GLY A 78 16.39 -15.49 -27.97
C GLY A 78 17.53 -15.19 -27.00
N ALA A 79 17.57 -13.94 -26.51
CA ALA A 79 18.63 -13.42 -25.65
C ALA A 79 18.76 -14.12 -24.30
N PHE A 80 17.71 -14.81 -23.84
CA PHE A 80 17.67 -15.52 -22.56
C PHE A 80 17.37 -17.00 -22.79
N HIS A 81 18.21 -17.85 -22.20
CA HIS A 81 18.00 -19.30 -22.17
C HIS A 81 17.44 -19.71 -20.81
N TRP A 82 16.12 -19.79 -20.74
CA TRP A 82 15.43 -20.22 -19.53
C TRP A 82 15.57 -21.73 -19.34
N ARG A 83 15.91 -22.15 -18.12
CA ARG A 83 15.93 -23.56 -17.72
C ARG A 83 15.13 -23.67 -16.44
N ALA A 84 14.36 -24.74 -16.30
CA ALA A 84 13.67 -25.03 -15.05
C ALA A 84 14.71 -25.10 -13.93
N ALA A 85 14.48 -24.35 -12.86
CA ALA A 85 15.28 -24.51 -11.65
C ALA A 85 15.02 -25.94 -11.16
N THR A 86 16.01 -26.83 -11.30
CA THR A 86 15.96 -28.14 -10.65
C THR A 86 15.64 -27.89 -9.17
N PRO A 87 14.64 -28.55 -8.56
CA PRO A 87 14.34 -28.36 -7.15
C PRO A 87 15.58 -28.78 -6.34
N ARG A 88 16.41 -27.80 -6.01
CA ARG A 88 17.73 -28.01 -5.41
C ARG A 88 17.53 -28.04 -3.91
N LYS A 89 17.18 -29.24 -3.43
CA LYS A 89 17.06 -29.65 -2.01
C LYS A 89 16.02 -28.84 -1.23
N GLU A 90 15.22 -29.56 -0.46
CA GLU A 90 14.31 -29.00 0.53
C GLU A 90 15.05 -27.90 1.29
N ASN A 91 14.44 -26.71 1.39
CA ASN A 91 14.91 -25.65 2.27
C ASN A 91 14.76 -26.18 3.70
N VAL A 92 15.69 -27.02 4.15
CA VAL A 92 15.78 -27.40 5.54
C VAL A 92 16.05 -26.09 6.27
N PRO A 93 15.17 -25.66 7.19
CA PRO A 93 15.40 -24.45 7.94
C PRO A 93 16.74 -24.64 8.65
N VAL A 94 17.75 -23.87 8.23
CA VAL A 94 19.03 -23.82 8.91
C VAL A 94 18.71 -23.31 10.30
N LYS A 95 18.80 -24.19 11.31
CA LYS A 95 18.79 -23.76 12.70
C LYS A 95 19.98 -22.82 12.84
N ARG A 96 19.72 -21.51 12.85
CA ARG A 96 20.72 -20.52 13.20
C ARG A 96 21.18 -20.91 14.60
N LYS A 97 22.43 -21.35 14.71
CA LYS A 97 23.13 -21.34 15.98
C LYS A 97 23.12 -19.89 16.41
N VAL A 98 22.58 -19.59 17.59
CA VAL A 98 22.71 -18.27 18.20
C VAL A 98 24.19 -18.15 18.54
N GLU A 99 24.97 -17.64 17.59
CA GLU A 99 26.33 -17.19 17.83
C GLU A 99 26.25 -15.77 18.39
N GLU A 100 26.95 -15.62 19.52
CA GLU A 100 27.28 -14.45 20.34
C GLU A 100 26.63 -13.11 19.99
N GLU A 101 26.10 -12.47 21.04
CA GLU A 101 25.62 -11.09 21.07
C GLU A 101 26.58 -10.15 20.34
N PHE A 102 26.30 -9.86 19.06
CA PHE A 102 26.89 -8.71 18.41
C PHE A 102 26.35 -7.48 19.12
N ASP A 103 27.24 -6.70 19.72
CA ASP A 103 26.91 -5.41 20.31
C ASP A 103 26.46 -4.43 19.22
N ILE A 104 25.14 -4.36 19.04
CA ILE A 104 24.43 -3.49 18.08
C ILE A 104 24.72 -2.01 18.35
N SER A 105 25.25 -1.67 19.53
CA SER A 105 25.68 -0.30 19.87
C SER A 105 26.65 0.28 18.84
N SER A 106 27.49 -0.55 18.22
CA SER A 106 28.49 -0.10 17.23
C SER A 106 27.93 0.27 15.84
N GLN A 107 26.68 -0.07 15.52
CA GLN A 107 26.08 0.20 14.20
C GLN A 107 25.35 1.54 14.09
N TYR A 108 25.06 2.18 15.23
CA TYR A 108 24.57 3.56 15.21
C TYR A 108 25.75 4.47 15.42
N CYS A 109 26.12 5.22 14.39
CA CYS A 109 27.02 6.35 14.57
C CYS A 109 26.48 7.20 15.73
N ASP A 110 27.33 7.49 16.71
CA ASP A 110 27.12 8.52 17.73
C ASP A 110 26.99 9.88 17.02
N LEU A 111 25.82 10.11 16.41
CA LEU A 111 25.37 11.44 16.06
C LEU A 111 25.00 12.08 17.39
N ALA A 112 25.85 12.98 17.87
CA ALA A 112 25.56 13.81 19.02
C ALA A 112 24.10 14.32 18.92
N GLU A 113 23.34 14.19 20.01
CA GLU A 113 21.92 14.55 20.10
C GLU A 113 21.56 15.95 19.55
N ALA A 114 22.56 16.81 19.36
CA ALA A 114 22.46 18.15 18.82
C ALA A 114 22.01 18.21 17.34
N ASP A 115 22.24 17.18 16.52
CA ASP A 115 21.95 17.22 15.08
C ASP A 115 20.61 16.55 14.68
N LEU A 116 19.86 16.01 15.66
CA LEU A 116 18.53 15.47 15.42
C LEU A 116 17.53 16.61 15.24
N VAL A 117 17.29 17.02 14.00
CA VAL A 117 16.21 17.94 13.62
C VAL A 117 14.86 17.28 13.89
N ARG A 118 14.35 17.43 15.12
CA ARG A 118 13.03 16.94 15.50
C ARG A 118 11.98 17.89 14.88
N PRO A 119 11.10 17.43 13.98
CA PRO A 119 10.08 18.29 13.39
C PRO A 119 9.18 18.83 14.51
N ARG A 120 9.13 20.17 14.63
CA ARG A 120 8.21 20.83 15.55
C ARG A 120 6.84 20.94 14.89
N PRO A 121 5.74 20.56 15.57
CA PRO A 121 4.40 20.80 15.05
C PRO A 121 4.20 22.30 14.82
N ILE A 122 3.98 22.69 13.58
CA ILE A 122 3.56 24.06 13.24
C ILE A 122 2.09 24.17 13.64
N LYS A 123 1.79 25.02 14.62
CA LYS A 123 0.41 25.42 14.88
C LYS A 123 -0.01 26.30 13.71
N SER A 124 -0.92 25.80 12.87
CA SER A 124 -1.60 26.62 11.87
C SER A 124 -2.41 27.69 12.61
N SER A 125 -1.88 28.90 12.71
CA SER A 125 -2.71 30.06 13.02
C SER A 125 -3.74 30.21 11.90
N PRO A 126 -5.00 30.56 12.20
CA PRO A 126 -5.95 30.95 11.17
C PRO A 126 -5.41 32.23 10.50
N SER A 127 -4.76 32.08 9.36
CA SER A 127 -4.42 33.19 8.48
C SER A 127 -5.74 33.79 8.00
N SER A 128 -6.01 35.00 8.46
CA SER A 128 -7.07 35.86 7.95
C SER A 128 -7.02 35.87 6.42
N ASN A 129 -8.15 35.52 5.82
CA ASN A 129 -8.48 35.83 4.44
C ASN A 129 -8.37 37.34 4.24
N GLU A 130 -7.48 37.81 3.38
CA GLU A 130 -7.67 39.07 2.67
C GLU A 130 -7.14 38.96 1.23
N GLU A 131 -8.08 39.12 0.31
CA GLU A 131 -7.97 39.78 -1.00
C GLU A 131 -6.80 39.45 -1.95
N HIS A 132 -7.09 38.60 -2.94
CA HIS A 132 -6.70 38.89 -4.33
C HIS A 132 -7.86 38.62 -5.29
N LYS A 133 -8.84 39.54 -5.29
CA LYS A 133 -9.65 39.84 -6.48
C LYS A 133 -8.83 40.76 -7.39
N ASN A 134 -8.23 40.23 -8.46
CA ASN A 134 -8.19 40.91 -9.76
C ASN A 134 -7.42 40.07 -10.78
N GLN A 135 -8.11 39.57 -11.80
CA GLN A 135 -7.68 39.52 -13.21
C GLN A 135 -8.61 38.57 -13.98
N GLN A 136 -9.88 38.98 -14.12
CA GLN A 136 -10.76 38.48 -15.18
C GLN A 136 -11.46 39.68 -15.80
N SER A 137 -10.82 40.31 -16.78
CA SER A 137 -11.49 41.05 -17.86
C SER A 137 -10.45 41.67 -18.79
N ARG A 138 -10.40 41.20 -20.04
CA ARG A 138 -10.16 41.97 -21.29
C ARG A 138 -9.55 41.07 -22.36
N ILE A 139 -10.37 40.29 -23.05
CA ILE A 139 -10.18 40.03 -24.48
C ILE A 139 -11.57 40.01 -25.12
N THR A 140 -12.06 41.18 -25.52
CA THR A 140 -13.12 41.33 -26.53
C THR A 140 -12.66 42.36 -27.58
N GLY A 141 -12.50 41.87 -28.81
CA GLY A 141 -12.89 42.52 -30.08
C GLY A 141 -12.14 43.76 -30.59
N LYS A 142 -11.55 43.61 -31.80
CA LYS A 142 -11.54 44.50 -33.00
C LYS A 142 -10.36 44.09 -33.90
N LYS A 143 -10.44 43.91 -35.22
CA LYS A 143 -11.32 44.42 -36.28
C LYS A 143 -11.52 43.34 -37.35
#